data_AF-A0A1Y1VB98-F1
#
_entry.id   AF-A0A1Y1VB98-F1
#
_cell.length_a   1.000
_cell.length_b   1.000
_cell.length_c   1.000
_cell.angle_alpha   90.00
_cell.angle_beta   90.00
_cell.angle_gamma   90.00
#
_symmetry.space_group_name_H-M   'P 1'
#
loop_
_entity.id
_entity.type
_entity.pdbx_description
1 polymer ?
#
loop_
_entity_poly.entity_id
_entity_poly.type
_entity_poly.pdbx_seq_one_letter_code
_entity_poly.pdbx_strand_id
1 'polypeptide(L)'
;MTNDQHIVEPHIIENICEKLKISKKEWNIFCKFYKSRMKTNKIPYKHLLSLLLPKTLTLKNGNEILVDRGILLHTISGENQKILLNSITHYGNDFYLKFMRDVQRTAHEYNLFHIINLFLPTLSLSNLDSSILNQSKSISNNRLKNRRYSDYKLLEKLSESINNHLTNIVNSGSKGKIDNIIQILMSVGVQAVLPKCYIKSSYFIGLIAKELFVHSKSDRVGIISTSLNTSSTGYLQREPAKSMEDLITDKTGVVYDYNDDEIYYYPFSTNIPDINDSFLEYAFAMSLTNNK
;
A
#
# COMPACT_ATOMS: atom_id res chain seq x y z
N MET A 1 -6.81 1.81 -8.71
CA MET A 1 -7.11 2.41 -10.04
C MET A 1 -8.61 2.65 -10.15
N THR A 2 -9.03 3.56 -11.03
CA THR A 2 -10.27 4.34 -10.90
C THR A 2 -11.53 3.48 -10.83
N ASN A 3 -12.39 3.72 -9.83
CA ASN A 3 -13.78 3.23 -9.80
C ASN A 3 -14.68 4.08 -10.71
N ASP A 4 -14.07 4.71 -11.72
CA ASP A 4 -14.72 5.72 -12.52
C ASP A 4 -15.53 5.05 -13.63
N GLN A 5 -16.84 5.26 -13.53
CA GLN A 5 -17.83 4.72 -14.44
C GLN A 5 -18.08 5.64 -15.66
N HIS A 6 -17.50 6.84 -15.67
CA HIS A 6 -17.58 7.73 -16.80
C HIS A 6 -16.90 7.14 -18.03
N ILE A 7 -17.48 7.46 -19.19
CA ILE A 7 -17.01 6.99 -20.49
C ILE A 7 -15.76 7.79 -20.85
N VAL A 8 -14.74 7.10 -21.36
CA VAL A 8 -13.49 7.74 -21.78
C VAL A 8 -13.74 8.69 -22.95
N GLU A 9 -13.26 9.92 -22.82
CA GLU A 9 -13.41 10.93 -23.88
C GLU A 9 -12.49 10.64 -25.08
N PRO A 10 -12.92 10.93 -26.32
CA PRO A 10 -12.13 10.63 -27.52
C PRO A 10 -10.73 11.28 -27.53
N HIS A 11 -10.61 12.54 -27.10
CA HIS A 11 -9.34 13.26 -27.04
C HIS A 11 -8.33 12.59 -26.08
N ILE A 12 -8.83 12.04 -24.97
CA ILE A 12 -7.99 11.35 -23.97
C ILE A 12 -7.48 10.03 -24.55
N ILE A 13 -8.31 9.31 -25.31
CA ILE A 13 -7.90 8.09 -26.01
C ILE A 13 -6.81 8.40 -27.03
N GLU A 14 -6.94 9.49 -27.79
CA GLU A 14 -5.94 9.90 -28.78
C GLU A 14 -4.59 10.17 -28.12
N ASN A 15 -4.56 10.98 -27.05
CA ASN A 15 -3.34 11.27 -26.29
C ASN A 15 -2.70 10.01 -25.70
N ILE A 16 -3.52 9.10 -25.14
CA ILE A 16 -3.02 7.83 -24.58
C ILE A 16 -2.45 6.95 -25.69
N CYS A 17 -3.15 6.80 -26.82
CA CYS A 17 -2.67 5.99 -27.94
C CYS A 17 -1.35 6.54 -28.51
N GLU A 18 -1.22 7.86 -28.64
CA GLU A 18 0.02 8.50 -29.07
C GLU A 18 1.18 8.23 -28.09
N LYS A 19 0.97 8.42 -26.78
CA LYS A 19 2.01 8.17 -25.76
C LYS A 19 2.40 6.70 -25.62
N LEU A 20 1.47 5.79 -25.87
CA LEU A 20 1.71 4.35 -25.88
C LEU A 20 2.25 3.83 -27.22
N LYS A 21 2.33 4.68 -28.25
CA LYS A 21 2.67 4.30 -29.64
C LYS A 21 1.76 3.20 -30.19
N ILE A 22 0.49 3.20 -29.80
CA ILE A 22 -0.52 2.25 -30.27
C ILE A 22 -1.08 2.76 -31.59
N SER A 23 -1.05 1.91 -32.62
CA SER A 23 -1.61 2.25 -33.92
C SER A 23 -3.15 2.30 -33.89
N LYS A 24 -3.76 3.10 -34.77
CA LYS A 24 -5.22 3.12 -34.95
C LYS A 24 -5.80 1.73 -35.26
N LYS A 25 -5.01 0.85 -35.91
CA LYS A 25 -5.41 -0.54 -36.21
C LYS A 25 -5.53 -1.37 -34.92
N GLU A 26 -4.54 -1.31 -34.04
CA GLU A 26 -4.54 -2.03 -32.76
C GLU A 26 -5.68 -1.57 -31.84
N TRP A 27 -5.91 -0.25 -31.77
CA TRP A 27 -7.05 0.31 -31.04
C TRP A 27 -8.39 -0.23 -31.56
N ASN A 28 -8.59 -0.27 -32.88
CA ASN A 28 -9.81 -0.80 -33.48
C ASN A 28 -9.99 -2.31 -33.21
N ILE A 29 -8.90 -3.08 -33.16
CA ILE A 29 -8.93 -4.49 -32.77
C ILE A 29 -9.37 -4.63 -31.31
N PHE A 30 -8.84 -3.78 -30.41
CA PHE A 30 -9.25 -3.75 -29.01
C PHE A 30 -10.74 -3.39 -28.87
N CYS A 31 -11.23 -2.36 -29.54
CA CYS A 31 -12.64 -1.97 -29.51
C CYS A 31 -13.58 -3.09 -29.97
N LYS A 32 -13.23 -3.81 -31.04
CA LYS A 32 -13.99 -4.98 -31.51
C LYS A 32 -14.00 -6.11 -30.47
N PHE A 33 -12.86 -6.37 -29.85
CA PHE A 33 -12.71 -7.38 -28.79
C PHE A 33 -13.50 -7.00 -27.53
N TYR A 34 -13.45 -5.74 -27.12
CA TYR A 34 -14.21 -5.22 -26.00
C TYR A 34 -15.72 -5.34 -26.26
N LYS A 35 -16.19 -4.96 -27.45
CA LYS A 35 -17.60 -5.08 -27.86
C LYS A 35 -18.10 -6.52 -27.82
N SER A 36 -17.31 -7.50 -28.27
CA SER A 36 -17.74 -8.90 -28.28
C SER A 36 -17.91 -9.47 -26.86
N ARG A 37 -17.14 -8.95 -25.90
CA ARG A 37 -17.16 -9.37 -24.49
C ARG A 37 -18.21 -8.63 -23.66
N MET A 38 -18.20 -7.31 -23.70
CA MET A 38 -19.03 -6.44 -22.86
C MET A 38 -20.37 -6.05 -23.50
N LYS A 39 -20.62 -6.44 -24.76
CA LYS A 39 -21.81 -6.08 -25.55
C LYS A 39 -22.05 -4.57 -25.68
N THR A 40 -21.03 -3.76 -25.42
CA THR A 40 -21.10 -2.29 -25.44
C THR A 40 -19.90 -1.71 -26.17
N ASN A 41 -20.11 -0.59 -26.88
CA ASN A 41 -19.03 0.16 -27.53
C ASN A 41 -18.41 1.22 -26.61
N LYS A 42 -19.08 1.53 -25.49
CA LYS A 42 -18.70 2.57 -24.56
C LYS A 42 -17.73 1.97 -23.53
N ILE A 43 -16.48 2.42 -23.58
CA ILE A 43 -15.43 1.97 -22.66
C ILE A 43 -15.40 2.96 -21.49
N PRO A 44 -15.70 2.54 -20.25
CA PRO A 44 -15.52 3.37 -19.07
C PRO A 44 -14.05 3.41 -18.65
N TYR A 45 -13.64 4.45 -17.92
CA TYR A 45 -12.26 4.58 -17.41
C TYR A 45 -11.80 3.39 -16.59
N LYS A 46 -12.70 2.79 -15.79
CA LYS A 46 -12.39 1.57 -15.02
C LYS A 46 -11.89 0.40 -15.88
N HIS A 47 -12.29 0.32 -17.16
CA HIS A 47 -11.90 -0.76 -18.06
C HIS A 47 -10.75 -0.36 -19.00
N LEU A 48 -10.30 0.89 -18.98
CA LEU A 48 -9.28 1.42 -19.90
C LEU A 48 -7.95 0.65 -19.79
N LEU A 49 -7.59 0.22 -18.57
CA LEU A 49 -6.39 -0.57 -18.33
C LEU A 49 -6.39 -1.93 -19.05
N SER A 50 -7.57 -2.45 -19.40
CA SER A 50 -7.71 -3.70 -20.16
C SER A 50 -6.99 -3.65 -21.51
N LEU A 51 -6.70 -2.45 -22.04
CA LEU A 51 -5.89 -2.25 -23.24
C LEU A 51 -4.47 -2.82 -23.09
N LEU A 52 -3.91 -2.75 -21.87
CA LEU A 52 -2.53 -3.15 -21.58
C LEU A 52 -2.41 -4.63 -21.19
N LEU A 53 -3.53 -5.30 -20.91
CA LEU A 53 -3.52 -6.67 -20.41
C LEU A 53 -3.43 -7.69 -21.56
N PRO A 54 -2.68 -8.80 -21.37
CA PRO A 54 -2.67 -9.87 -22.34
C PRO A 54 -4.04 -10.54 -22.42
N LYS A 55 -4.50 -10.84 -23.64
CA LYS A 55 -5.80 -11.51 -23.88
C LYS A 55 -5.87 -12.92 -23.30
N THR A 56 -4.73 -13.55 -23.03
CA THR A 56 -4.66 -14.87 -22.41
C THR A 56 -4.81 -14.82 -20.89
N LEU A 57 -4.73 -13.63 -20.28
CA LEU A 57 -4.74 -13.49 -18.84
C LEU A 57 -6.15 -13.66 -18.27
N THR A 58 -6.32 -14.64 -17.40
CA THR A 58 -7.54 -14.83 -16.59
C THR A 58 -7.13 -14.96 -15.12
N LEU A 59 -7.66 -14.10 -14.26
CA LEU A 59 -7.32 -14.07 -12.84
C LEU A 59 -8.56 -14.13 -11.97
N LYS A 60 -8.45 -14.90 -10.89
CA LYS A 60 -9.46 -14.99 -9.84
C LYS A 60 -8.81 -14.59 -8.52
N ASN A 61 -9.53 -13.82 -7.72
CA ASN A 61 -9.21 -13.65 -6.30
C ASN A 61 -10.36 -14.25 -5.48
N GLY A 62 -10.08 -15.34 -4.77
CA GLY A 62 -11.11 -16.14 -4.10
C GLY A 62 -12.21 -16.58 -5.08
N ASN A 63 -13.44 -16.13 -4.81
CA ASN A 63 -14.62 -16.45 -5.63
C ASN A 63 -14.88 -15.46 -6.77
N GLU A 64 -14.17 -14.32 -6.82
CA GLU A 64 -14.40 -13.26 -7.81
C GLU A 64 -13.39 -13.34 -8.96
N ILE A 65 -13.87 -13.12 -10.20
CA ILE A 65 -13.01 -13.05 -11.39
C ILE A 65 -12.52 -11.62 -11.54
N LEU A 66 -11.25 -11.38 -11.22
CA LEU A 66 -10.62 -10.07 -11.31
C LEU A 66 -10.41 -9.63 -12.78
N VAL A 67 -9.88 -10.55 -13.59
CA VAL A 67 -9.59 -10.34 -15.01
C VAL A 67 -10.14 -11.53 -15.80
N ASP A 68 -10.95 -11.26 -16.82
CA ASP A 68 -11.45 -12.28 -17.73
C ASP A 68 -10.90 -12.05 -19.15
N ARG A 69 -9.98 -12.93 -19.57
CA ARG A 69 -9.25 -12.93 -20.86
C ARG A 69 -8.78 -11.52 -21.25
N GLY A 70 -8.08 -10.86 -20.35
CA GLY A 70 -7.52 -9.52 -20.53
C GLY A 70 -8.49 -8.36 -20.26
N ILE A 71 -9.74 -8.60 -19.85
CA ILE A 71 -10.65 -7.53 -19.44
C ILE A 71 -10.71 -7.43 -17.93
N LEU A 72 -10.43 -6.23 -17.41
CA LEU A 72 -10.54 -5.92 -16.00
C LEU A 72 -12.01 -5.75 -15.60
N LEU A 73 -12.46 -6.51 -14.60
CA LEU A 73 -13.84 -6.45 -14.10
C LEU A 73 -13.95 -5.67 -12.78
N HIS A 74 -12.96 -5.79 -11.92
CA HIS A 74 -12.94 -5.20 -10.58
C HIS A 74 -11.86 -4.13 -10.44
N THR A 75 -12.05 -3.21 -9.49
CA THR A 75 -11.04 -2.20 -9.16
C THR A 75 -9.81 -2.84 -8.54
N ILE A 76 -8.65 -2.50 -9.09
CA ILE A 76 -7.36 -2.94 -8.53
C ILE A 76 -7.01 -2.01 -7.36
N SER A 77 -6.99 -2.57 -6.15
CA SER A 77 -6.46 -1.96 -4.93
C SER A 77 -5.86 -3.03 -4.01
N GLY A 78 -4.81 -2.67 -3.26
CA GLY A 78 -4.23 -3.50 -2.21
C GLY A 78 -3.82 -4.91 -2.68
N GLU A 79 -4.38 -5.93 -2.04
CA GLU A 79 -4.04 -7.35 -2.24
C GLU A 79 -4.23 -7.83 -3.69
N ASN A 80 -5.30 -7.37 -4.35
CA ASN A 80 -5.57 -7.67 -5.76
C ASN A 80 -4.45 -7.22 -6.71
N GLN A 81 -3.74 -6.15 -6.36
CA GLN A 81 -2.63 -5.63 -7.15
C GLN A 81 -1.46 -6.60 -7.15
N LYS A 82 -1.13 -7.19 -6.00
CA LYS A 82 -0.03 -8.16 -5.88
C LYS A 82 -0.29 -9.39 -6.75
N ILE A 83 -1.51 -9.90 -6.73
CA ILE A 83 -1.94 -11.04 -7.55
C ILE A 83 -1.78 -10.72 -9.04
N LEU A 84 -2.26 -9.56 -9.48
CA LEU A 84 -2.11 -9.11 -10.86
C LEU A 84 -0.64 -9.01 -11.27
N LEU A 85 0.20 -8.34 -10.47
CA LEU A 85 1.61 -8.16 -10.81
C LEU A 85 2.36 -9.49 -10.87
N ASN A 86 2.12 -10.39 -9.92
CA ASN A 86 2.69 -11.75 -9.93
C ASN A 86 2.26 -12.56 -11.16
N SER A 87 1.05 -12.35 -11.68
CA SER A 87 0.63 -13.02 -12.91
C SER A 87 1.32 -12.47 -14.15
N ILE A 88 1.65 -11.18 -14.16
CA ILE A 88 2.29 -10.51 -15.29
C ILE A 88 3.77 -10.90 -15.40
N THR A 89 4.44 -11.21 -14.29
CA THR A 89 5.84 -11.69 -14.33
C THR A 89 6.00 -12.98 -15.14
N HIS A 90 4.96 -13.82 -15.24
CA HIS A 90 4.97 -15.05 -16.05
C HIS A 90 5.07 -14.79 -17.56
N TYR A 91 4.78 -13.58 -18.02
CA TYR A 91 4.88 -13.18 -19.44
C TYR A 91 6.27 -12.69 -19.84
N GLY A 92 7.22 -12.66 -18.90
CA GLY A 92 8.60 -12.25 -19.11
C GLY A 92 8.89 -10.81 -18.70
N ASN A 93 10.17 -10.56 -18.41
CA ASN A 93 10.65 -9.28 -17.86
C ASN A 93 10.42 -8.10 -18.80
N ASP A 94 10.62 -8.28 -20.11
CA ASP A 94 10.43 -7.22 -21.10
C ASP A 94 8.97 -6.77 -21.17
N PHE A 95 8.04 -7.73 -21.13
CA PHE A 95 6.61 -7.43 -21.08
C PHE A 95 6.26 -6.71 -19.78
N TYR A 96 6.74 -7.18 -18.64
CA TYR A 96 6.51 -6.55 -17.34
C TYR A 96 7.00 -5.11 -17.29
N LEU A 97 8.22 -4.83 -17.76
CA LEU A 97 8.78 -3.48 -17.80
C LEU A 97 7.98 -2.56 -18.73
N LYS A 98 7.57 -3.06 -19.90
CA LYS A 98 6.70 -2.31 -20.82
C LYS A 98 5.35 -2.02 -20.16
N PHE A 99 4.72 -3.03 -19.58
CA PHE A 99 3.45 -2.91 -18.87
C PHE A 99 3.51 -1.84 -17.77
N MET A 100 4.54 -1.85 -16.92
CA MET A 100 4.69 -0.86 -15.85
C MET A 100 4.80 0.57 -16.36
N ARG A 101 5.59 0.79 -17.41
CA ARG A 101 5.73 2.12 -18.05
C ARG A 101 4.41 2.57 -18.66
N ASP A 102 3.71 1.68 -19.32
CA ASP A 102 2.46 1.97 -20.01
C ASP A 102 1.33 2.27 -19.00
N VAL A 103 1.24 1.52 -17.89
CA VAL A 103 0.30 1.80 -16.78
C VAL A 103 0.54 3.19 -16.21
N GLN A 104 1.80 3.55 -15.95
CA GLN A 104 2.17 4.87 -15.42
C GLN A 104 1.77 6.00 -16.39
N ARG A 105 2.00 5.82 -17.68
CA ARG A 105 1.62 6.80 -18.71
C ARG A 105 0.10 6.97 -18.80
N THR A 106 -0.64 5.87 -18.83
CA THR A 106 -2.11 5.90 -18.85
C THR A 106 -2.68 6.58 -17.60
N ALA A 107 -2.15 6.25 -16.42
CA ALA A 107 -2.56 6.87 -15.17
C ALA A 107 -2.21 8.37 -15.11
N HIS A 108 -1.05 8.76 -15.65
CA HIS A 108 -0.65 10.16 -15.73
C HIS A 108 -1.59 10.97 -16.61
N GLU A 109 -1.93 10.48 -17.81
CA GLU A 109 -2.92 11.14 -18.67
C GLU A 109 -4.27 11.28 -17.96
N TYR A 110 -4.76 10.20 -17.35
CA TYR A 110 -6.00 10.27 -16.58
C TYR A 110 -5.97 11.37 -15.52
N ASN A 111 -4.88 11.49 -14.75
CA ASN A 111 -4.76 12.49 -13.69
C ASN A 111 -4.63 13.93 -14.20
N LEU A 112 -4.14 14.15 -15.43
CA LEU A 112 -4.10 15.48 -16.04
C LEU A 112 -5.51 16.01 -16.34
N PHE A 113 -6.42 15.12 -16.77
CA PHE A 113 -7.81 15.48 -17.06
C PHE A 113 -8.69 15.48 -15.82
N HIS A 114 -8.55 14.46 -14.97
CA HIS A 114 -9.26 14.32 -13.71
C HIS A 114 -8.38 14.83 -12.58
N ILE A 115 -8.27 16.15 -12.46
CA ILE A 115 -7.46 16.79 -11.41
C ILE A 115 -7.97 16.31 -10.04
N ILE A 116 -7.13 15.54 -9.33
CA ILE A 116 -7.40 15.11 -7.96
C ILE A 116 -6.96 16.24 -7.03
N ASN A 117 -7.92 17.08 -6.62
CA ASN A 117 -7.66 18.16 -5.67
C ASN A 117 -7.91 17.70 -4.23
N LEU A 118 -6.99 18.05 -3.34
CA LEU A 118 -7.17 17.94 -1.90
C LEU A 118 -7.84 19.22 -1.40
N PHE A 119 -9.16 19.30 -1.54
CA PHE A 119 -9.94 20.24 -0.75
C PHE A 119 -10.47 19.50 0.47
N LEU A 120 -10.21 20.01 1.68
CA LEU A 120 -10.97 19.60 2.85
C LEU A 120 -12.31 20.32 2.75
N PRO A 121 -13.43 19.66 2.38
CA PRO A 121 -14.71 20.31 2.56
C PRO A 121 -14.83 20.65 4.04
N THR A 122 -15.44 21.80 4.34
CA THR A 122 -15.92 22.12 5.68
C THR A 122 -16.94 21.04 6.04
N LEU A 123 -16.48 19.89 6.54
CA LEU A 123 -17.35 18.97 7.24
C LEU A 123 -17.90 19.80 8.39
N SER A 124 -19.14 20.23 8.28
CA SER A 124 -19.91 20.72 9.40
C SER A 124 -20.03 19.54 10.36
N LEU A 125 -19.01 19.37 11.20
CA LEU A 125 -18.94 18.38 12.27
C LEU A 125 -19.92 18.76 13.40
N SER A 126 -21.03 19.43 13.08
CA SER A 126 -21.97 20.05 14.03
C SER A 126 -22.68 19.05 14.93
N ASN A 127 -22.63 17.75 14.60
CA ASN A 127 -23.38 16.71 15.31
C ASN A 127 -22.49 15.75 16.13
N LEU A 128 -21.16 15.85 16.03
CA LEU A 128 -20.24 14.96 16.76
C LEU A 128 -19.84 15.53 18.13
N ASP A 129 -19.74 16.86 18.24
CA ASP A 129 -19.32 17.52 19.47
C ASP A 129 -20.27 17.27 20.65
N SER A 130 -21.58 17.20 20.44
CA SER A 130 -22.52 17.11 21.58
C SER A 130 -22.56 15.74 22.27
N SER A 131 -22.22 14.67 21.55
CA SER A 131 -22.29 13.29 22.09
C SER A 131 -21.00 12.86 22.80
N ILE A 132 -19.83 13.26 22.26
CA ILE A 132 -18.52 12.90 22.82
C ILE A 132 -18.14 13.81 24.01
N LEU A 133 -18.53 15.09 23.98
CA LEU A 133 -18.10 16.08 24.99
C LEU A 133 -18.80 15.88 26.35
N ASN A 134 -20.08 15.49 26.34
CA ASN A 134 -20.92 15.38 27.54
C ASN A 134 -20.64 14.14 28.41
N GLN A 135 -19.96 13.11 27.89
CA GLN A 135 -19.74 11.86 28.63
C GLN A 135 -18.45 11.83 29.47
N SER A 136 -17.63 12.89 29.42
CA SER A 136 -16.28 12.89 29.99
C SER A 136 -16.13 13.53 31.39
N LYS A 137 -17.22 13.99 32.03
CA LYS A 137 -17.15 14.73 33.31
C LYS A 137 -17.10 13.88 34.58
N SER A 138 -17.22 12.56 34.50
CA SER A 138 -16.92 11.67 35.61
C SER A 138 -16.47 10.33 35.04
N ILE A 139 -15.47 9.66 35.64
CA ILE A 139 -15.31 8.20 35.75
C ILE A 139 -13.83 7.78 35.89
N SER A 140 -13.63 6.84 36.82
CA SER A 140 -12.38 6.18 37.25
C SER A 140 -11.49 5.59 36.13
N ASN A 141 -10.17 5.63 36.38
CA ASN A 141 -9.05 5.36 35.45
C ASN A 141 -9.10 4.07 34.60
N ASN A 142 -9.66 2.96 35.07
CA ASN A 142 -9.69 1.70 34.30
C ASN A 142 -10.82 1.64 33.25
N ARG A 143 -11.94 2.36 33.47
CA ARG A 143 -13.05 2.43 32.50
C ARG A 143 -12.75 3.37 31.32
N LEU A 144 -11.78 4.28 31.48
CA LEU A 144 -11.38 5.25 30.45
C LEU A 144 -10.58 4.62 29.31
N LYS A 145 -9.85 3.51 29.51
CA LYS A 145 -9.13 2.83 28.42
C LYS A 145 -10.09 2.13 27.47
N ASN A 146 -11.04 1.37 28.01
CA ASN A 146 -12.02 0.64 27.21
C ASN A 146 -12.97 1.58 26.45
N ARG A 147 -13.36 2.72 27.06
CA ARG A 147 -14.17 3.74 26.38
C ARG A 147 -13.43 4.44 25.24
N ARG A 148 -12.17 4.82 25.43
CA ARG A 148 -11.35 5.41 24.35
C ARG A 148 -11.20 4.45 23.15
N TYR A 149 -11.15 3.15 23.40
CA TYR A 149 -11.12 2.14 22.34
C TYR A 149 -12.47 1.97 21.63
N SER A 150 -13.60 2.03 22.36
CA SER A 150 -14.93 2.01 21.73
C SER A 150 -15.22 3.26 20.91
N ASP A 151 -14.77 4.42 21.40
CA ASP A 151 -14.93 5.70 20.71
C ASP A 151 -14.12 5.70 19.41
N TYR A 152 -12.89 5.17 19.43
CA TYR A 152 -12.06 5.03 18.24
C TYR A 152 -12.73 4.19 17.14
N LYS A 153 -13.32 3.04 17.49
CA LYS A 153 -14.03 2.18 16.54
C LYS A 153 -15.23 2.87 15.87
N LEU A 154 -15.86 3.80 16.58
CA LEU A 154 -16.95 4.60 16.04
C LEU A 154 -16.42 5.67 15.07
N LEU A 155 -15.29 6.31 15.40
CA LEU A 155 -14.61 7.26 14.51
C LEU A 155 -14.13 6.59 13.22
N GLU A 156 -13.61 5.36 13.32
CA GLU A 156 -13.20 4.54 12.18
C GLU A 156 -14.38 4.30 11.22
N LYS A 157 -15.51 3.80 11.72
CA LYS A 157 -16.72 3.60 10.90
C LYS A 157 -17.25 4.88 10.27
N LEU A 158 -17.22 6.00 11.00
CA LEU A 158 -17.62 7.29 10.47
C LEU A 158 -16.68 7.76 9.37
N SER A 159 -15.38 7.55 9.52
CA SER A 159 -14.39 7.92 8.51
C SER A 159 -14.54 7.12 7.22
N GLU A 160 -14.92 5.84 7.30
CA GLU A 160 -15.22 5.00 6.14
C GLU A 160 -16.45 5.51 5.35
N SER A 161 -17.41 6.12 6.05
CA SER A 161 -18.62 6.67 5.40
C SER A 161 -18.37 7.99 4.64
N ILE A 162 -17.24 8.65 4.89
CA ILE A 162 -16.90 9.92 4.24
C ILE A 162 -16.34 9.61 2.85
N ASN A 163 -17.07 9.98 1.79
CA ASN A 163 -16.58 9.91 0.43
C ASN A 163 -15.95 11.26 0.03
N ASN A 164 -14.63 11.41 0.20
CA ASN A 164 -13.88 12.60 -0.21
C ASN A 164 -12.55 12.22 -0.88
N HIS A 165 -11.83 13.19 -1.45
CA HIS A 165 -10.56 12.91 -2.11
C HIS A 165 -9.49 12.36 -1.15
N LEU A 166 -9.52 12.73 0.14
CA LEU A 166 -8.58 12.24 1.15
C LEU A 166 -8.82 10.76 1.49
N THR A 167 -10.08 10.35 1.66
CA THR A 167 -10.47 8.97 1.89
C THR A 167 -10.21 8.13 0.64
N ASN A 168 -10.36 8.69 -0.56
CA ASN A 168 -9.97 7.99 -1.79
C ASN A 168 -8.45 7.73 -1.87
N ILE A 169 -7.60 8.65 -1.41
CA ILE A 169 -6.14 8.46 -1.37
C ILE A 169 -5.76 7.35 -0.37
N VAL A 170 -6.41 7.31 0.79
CA VAL A 170 -6.18 6.28 1.82
C VAL A 170 -6.73 4.93 1.37
N ASN A 171 -7.98 4.86 0.91
CA ASN A 171 -8.64 3.63 0.48
C ASN A 171 -7.97 3.00 -0.76
N SER A 172 -7.34 3.82 -1.60
CA SER A 172 -6.53 3.31 -2.73
C SER A 172 -5.19 2.71 -2.29
N GLY A 173 -4.78 2.89 -1.03
CA GLY A 173 -3.47 2.46 -0.53
C GLY A 173 -2.31 3.34 -1.02
N SER A 174 -2.60 4.51 -1.58
CA SER A 174 -1.57 5.40 -2.14
C SER A 174 -0.74 6.08 -1.05
N LYS A 175 -1.40 6.76 -0.10
CA LYS A 175 -0.71 7.44 1.01
C LYS A 175 -1.63 7.69 2.20
N GLY A 176 -1.08 7.48 3.40
CA GLY A 176 -1.79 7.73 4.66
C GLY A 176 -2.65 6.54 5.09
N LYS A 177 -3.13 6.63 6.33
CA LYS A 177 -4.03 5.65 6.95
C LYS A 177 -5.32 6.33 7.37
N ILE A 178 -6.33 5.53 7.70
CA ILE A 178 -7.59 6.00 8.27
C ILE A 178 -7.32 6.81 9.55
N ASP A 179 -6.35 6.38 10.36
CA ASP A 179 -5.87 7.09 11.55
C ASP A 179 -5.50 8.55 11.25
N ASN A 180 -4.81 8.82 10.13
CA ASN A 180 -4.44 10.19 9.73
C ASN A 180 -5.70 11.04 9.46
N ILE A 181 -6.71 10.46 8.83
CA ILE A 181 -7.98 11.14 8.54
C ILE A 181 -8.70 11.48 9.84
N ILE A 182 -8.76 10.53 10.77
CA ILE A 182 -9.34 10.73 12.11
C ILE A 182 -8.61 11.85 12.86
N GLN A 183 -7.27 11.87 12.83
CA GLN A 183 -6.48 12.91 13.49
C GLN A 183 -6.67 14.31 12.86
N ILE A 184 -6.81 14.37 11.53
CA ILE A 184 -7.05 15.61 10.82
C ILE A 184 -8.44 16.16 11.15
N LEU A 185 -9.48 15.32 11.05
CA LEU A 185 -10.87 15.79 11.10
C LEU A 185 -11.48 15.78 12.51
N MET A 186 -11.14 14.77 13.34
CA MET A 186 -11.91 14.45 14.56
C MET A 186 -11.12 14.67 15.84
N SER A 187 -10.04 13.93 16.08
CA SER A 187 -9.20 14.10 17.27
C SER A 187 -7.84 13.42 17.11
N VAL A 188 -6.77 14.05 17.64
CA VAL A 188 -5.41 13.45 17.60
C VAL A 188 -5.31 12.18 18.46
N GLY A 189 -6.00 12.15 19.61
CA GLY A 189 -6.11 10.97 20.45
C GLY A 189 -4.98 10.81 21.48
N VAL A 190 -4.65 9.55 21.80
CA VAL A 190 -3.70 9.21 22.87
C VAL A 190 -2.25 9.32 22.38
N GLN A 191 -1.39 9.93 23.18
CA GLN A 191 0.05 10.06 22.90
C GLN A 191 0.89 9.01 23.64
N ALA A 192 2.02 8.60 23.05
CA ALA A 192 2.86 7.52 23.56
C ALA A 192 3.49 7.84 24.93
N VAL A 193 3.99 9.07 25.11
CA VAL A 193 4.78 9.47 26.28
C VAL A 193 3.91 9.81 27.50
N LEU A 194 2.59 9.99 27.31
CA LEU A 194 1.63 10.32 28.37
C LEU A 194 0.26 9.70 28.05
N PRO A 195 0.08 8.37 28.21
CA PRO A 195 -1.16 7.68 27.81
C PRO A 195 -2.39 8.05 28.65
N LYS A 196 -2.19 8.80 29.75
CA LYS A 196 -3.24 9.39 30.58
C LYS A 196 -3.82 10.68 29.99
N CYS A 197 -3.08 11.34 29.09
CA CYS A 197 -3.52 12.55 28.41
C CYS A 197 -4.11 12.19 27.04
N TYR A 198 -5.39 12.50 26.85
CA TYR A 198 -6.09 12.36 25.58
C TYR A 198 -6.23 13.73 24.94
N ILE A 199 -5.74 13.88 23.71
CA ILE A 199 -5.89 15.11 22.92
C ILE A 199 -7.24 15.03 22.21
N LYS A 200 -8.16 15.93 22.59
CA LYS A 200 -9.52 15.95 22.03
C LYS A 200 -9.58 16.72 20.72
N SER A 201 -8.76 17.76 20.59
CA SER A 201 -8.73 18.60 19.40
C SER A 201 -8.15 17.85 18.20
N SER A 202 -8.57 18.25 17.00
CA SER A 202 -8.06 17.76 15.71
C SER A 202 -7.08 18.74 15.09
N TYR A 203 -6.33 18.32 14.07
CA TYR A 203 -5.47 19.25 13.33
C TYR A 203 -6.26 20.29 12.53
N PHE A 204 -7.51 19.99 12.16
CA PHE A 204 -8.39 20.94 11.48
C PHE A 204 -8.83 22.08 12.40
N ILE A 205 -9.20 21.77 13.65
CA ILE A 205 -9.63 22.77 14.64
C ILE A 205 -8.43 23.49 15.27
N GLY A 206 -7.29 22.79 15.38
CA GLY A 206 -6.08 23.28 16.02
C GLY A 206 -5.95 22.82 17.48
N LEU A 207 -4.71 22.76 17.96
CA LEU A 207 -4.38 22.27 19.31
C LEU A 207 -4.21 23.42 20.30
N ILE A 208 -4.72 23.24 21.53
CA ILE A 208 -4.46 24.17 22.64
C ILE A 208 -3.00 24.02 23.09
N ALA A 209 -2.38 25.08 23.62
CA ALA A 209 -0.98 25.07 24.08
C ALA A 209 -0.59 23.85 24.94
N LYS A 210 -1.47 23.40 25.84
CA LYS A 210 -1.26 22.19 26.65
C LYS A 210 -1.25 20.91 25.81
N GLU A 211 -2.19 20.76 24.88
CA GLU A 211 -2.26 19.62 23.98
C GLU A 211 -1.07 19.59 23.02
N LEU A 212 -0.70 20.75 22.47
CA LEU A 212 0.47 20.91 21.62
C LEU A 212 1.76 20.52 22.36
N PHE A 213 1.95 20.98 23.60
CA PHE A 213 3.13 20.61 24.40
C PHE A 213 3.22 19.10 24.62
N VAL A 214 2.10 18.45 24.94
CA VAL A 214 2.04 16.99 25.13
C VAL A 214 2.32 16.26 23.81
N HIS A 215 1.77 16.74 22.70
CA HIS A 215 2.00 16.19 21.36
C HIS A 215 3.48 16.29 20.97
N SER A 216 4.08 17.49 21.07
CA SER A 216 5.49 17.72 20.75
C SER A 216 6.46 16.89 21.61
N LYS A 217 6.09 16.53 22.84
CA LYS A 217 6.88 15.61 23.66
C LYS A 217 6.88 14.19 23.08
N SER A 218 5.74 13.74 22.57
CA SER A 218 5.61 12.44 21.91
C SER A 218 6.39 12.41 20.59
N ASP A 219 6.30 13.49 19.81
CA ASP A 219 6.99 13.59 18.51
C ASP A 219 8.51 13.48 18.66
N ARG A 220 9.09 14.12 19.69
CA ARG A 220 10.54 14.01 19.98
C ARG A 220 10.98 12.57 20.23
N VAL A 221 10.16 11.77 20.92
CA VAL A 221 10.49 10.36 21.16
C VAL A 221 10.52 9.58 19.85
N GLY A 222 9.60 9.84 18.93
CA GLY A 222 9.60 9.22 17.59
C GLY A 222 10.82 9.61 16.74
N ILE A 223 11.24 10.88 16.80
CA ILE A 223 12.44 11.33 16.08
C ILE A 223 13.70 10.68 16.67
N ILE A 224 13.85 10.70 17.99
CA ILE A 224 15.00 10.10 18.67
C ILE A 224 15.07 8.59 18.40
N SER A 225 13.95 7.86 18.50
CA SER A 225 13.94 6.43 18.23
C SER A 225 14.31 6.11 16.79
N THR A 226 13.86 6.91 15.81
CA THR A 226 14.24 6.75 14.40
C THR A 226 15.74 6.95 14.20
N SER A 227 16.33 7.97 14.83
CA SER A 227 17.78 8.22 14.77
C SER A 227 18.60 7.08 15.40
N LEU A 228 18.20 6.56 16.56
CA LEU A 228 18.90 5.46 17.25
C LEU A 228 18.73 4.12 16.54
N ASN A 229 17.54 3.87 15.97
CA ASN A 229 17.30 2.65 15.21
C ASN A 229 18.15 2.62 13.94
N THR A 230 18.38 3.76 13.30
CA THR A 230 19.19 3.82 12.07
C THR A 230 20.62 3.31 12.28
N SER A 231 21.28 3.72 13.36
CA SER A 231 22.65 3.25 13.65
C SER A 231 22.67 1.76 14.00
N SER A 232 21.77 1.32 14.89
CA SER A 232 21.70 -0.09 15.32
C SER A 232 21.32 -1.05 14.19
N THR A 233 20.32 -0.72 13.37
CA THR A 233 19.93 -1.57 12.23
C THR A 233 21.05 -1.70 11.21
N GLY A 234 21.85 -0.65 11.01
CA GLY A 234 23.00 -0.68 10.11
C GLY A 234 24.09 -1.66 10.58
N TYR A 235 24.42 -1.63 11.88
CA TYR A 235 25.37 -2.58 12.46
C TYR A 235 24.85 -4.02 12.41
N LEU A 236 23.59 -4.23 12.82
CA LEU A 236 22.94 -5.54 12.76
C LEU A 236 22.81 -6.09 11.34
N GLN A 237 22.75 -5.25 10.32
CA GLN A 237 22.79 -5.69 8.92
C GLN A 237 24.21 -6.04 8.47
N ARG A 238 25.22 -5.25 8.91
CA ARG A 238 26.61 -5.44 8.49
C ARG A 238 27.23 -6.71 9.04
N GLU A 239 26.92 -7.08 10.28
CA GLU A 239 27.47 -8.24 10.96
C GLU A 239 27.19 -9.58 10.24
N PRO A 240 25.93 -9.94 9.90
CA PRO A 240 25.65 -11.15 9.12
C PRO A 240 26.15 -11.00 7.68
N ALA A 241 26.06 -9.82 7.06
CA ALA A 241 26.59 -9.61 5.72
C ALA A 241 28.10 -9.90 5.63
N LYS A 242 28.87 -9.53 6.66
CA LYS A 242 30.30 -9.86 6.75
C LYS A 242 30.59 -11.30 7.13
N SER A 243 29.72 -11.94 7.89
CA SER A 243 29.90 -13.34 8.27
C SER A 243 29.51 -14.30 7.14
N MET A 244 28.69 -13.86 6.19
CA MET A 244 28.16 -14.67 5.09
C MET A 244 28.75 -14.30 3.71
N GLU A 245 29.70 -13.36 3.62
CA GLU A 245 30.19 -12.87 2.32
C GLU A 245 31.02 -13.89 1.54
N ASP A 246 31.63 -14.85 2.24
CA ASP A 246 32.46 -15.90 1.65
C ASP A 246 31.67 -17.17 1.29
N LEU A 247 30.36 -17.21 1.58
CA LEU A 247 29.52 -18.37 1.28
C LEU A 247 29.26 -18.49 -0.22
N ILE A 248 29.62 -19.62 -0.82
CA ILE A 248 29.45 -19.90 -2.25
C ILE A 248 28.53 -21.10 -2.43
N THR A 249 27.72 -21.10 -3.48
CA THR A 249 26.89 -22.25 -3.86
C THR A 249 27.39 -22.92 -5.13
N ASP A 250 27.46 -24.24 -5.12
CA ASP A 250 27.72 -25.05 -6.31
C ASP A 250 26.45 -25.31 -7.16
N LYS A 251 26.66 -25.79 -8.39
CA LYS A 251 25.60 -26.16 -9.36
C LYS A 251 24.60 -27.18 -8.83
N THR A 252 24.99 -27.95 -7.83
CA THR A 252 24.15 -28.95 -7.15
C THR A 252 23.21 -28.34 -6.12
N GLY A 253 23.46 -27.11 -5.66
CA GLY A 253 22.71 -26.44 -4.59
C GLY A 253 23.36 -26.59 -3.20
N VAL A 254 24.56 -27.15 -3.08
CA VAL A 254 25.31 -27.19 -1.81
C VAL A 254 26.00 -25.85 -1.57
N VAL A 255 25.91 -25.34 -0.34
CA VAL A 255 26.58 -24.13 0.14
C VAL A 255 27.86 -24.52 0.87
N TYR A 256 28.95 -23.85 0.52
CA TYR A 256 30.30 -24.07 1.04
C TYR A 256 30.80 -22.82 1.77
N ASP A 257 31.67 -23.05 2.75
CA ASP A 257 32.44 -22.00 3.44
C ASP A 257 33.69 -21.59 2.65
N TYR A 258 34.40 -20.56 3.12
CA TYR A 258 35.73 -20.16 2.65
C TYR A 258 36.75 -21.32 2.57
N ASN A 259 36.65 -22.30 3.48
CA ASN A 259 37.54 -23.47 3.52
C ASN A 259 37.13 -24.62 2.58
N ASP A 260 36.14 -24.41 1.69
CA ASP A 260 35.49 -25.44 0.87
C ASP A 260 34.79 -26.56 1.68
N ASP A 261 34.49 -26.30 2.96
CA ASP A 261 33.70 -27.21 3.80
C ASP A 261 32.21 -27.12 3.45
N GLU A 262 31.55 -28.27 3.30
CA GLU A 262 30.10 -28.36 3.05
C GLU A 262 29.31 -27.95 4.29
N ILE A 263 28.53 -26.87 4.17
CA ILE A 263 27.72 -26.34 5.28
C ILE A 263 26.29 -26.87 5.21
N TYR A 264 25.62 -26.65 4.08
CA TYR A 264 24.18 -26.83 3.97
C TYR A 264 23.73 -27.01 2.53
N TYR A 265 22.70 -27.84 2.32
CA TYR A 265 22.07 -28.02 1.01
C TYR A 265 20.88 -27.06 0.84
N TYR A 266 21.00 -26.10 -0.08
CA TYR A 266 19.93 -25.18 -0.45
C TYR A 266 19.49 -25.37 -1.91
N PRO A 267 18.35 -26.05 -2.17
CA PRO A 267 17.86 -26.25 -3.52
C PRO A 267 17.23 -24.97 -4.11
N PHE A 268 18.07 -24.11 -4.68
CA PHE A 268 17.65 -22.89 -5.39
C PHE A 268 16.69 -23.16 -6.57
N SER A 269 16.63 -24.40 -7.08
CA SER A 269 15.78 -24.81 -8.20
C SER A 269 14.35 -25.15 -7.80
N THR A 270 14.09 -25.37 -6.51
CA THR A 270 12.73 -25.64 -6.02
C THR A 270 12.09 -24.31 -5.63
N ASN A 271 10.91 -24.01 -6.17
CA ASN A 271 10.06 -22.86 -5.80
C ASN A 271 9.54 -22.93 -4.34
N ILE A 272 10.29 -23.54 -3.42
CA ILE A 272 9.98 -23.58 -2.00
C ILE A 272 10.41 -22.23 -1.42
N PRO A 273 9.48 -21.43 -0.89
CA PRO A 273 9.74 -20.04 -0.53
C PRO A 273 10.52 -19.84 0.76
N ASP A 274 10.80 -20.91 1.52
CA ASP A 274 11.28 -20.77 2.89
C ASP A 274 12.73 -21.23 3.03
N ILE A 275 13.58 -20.28 3.43
CA ILE A 275 14.88 -20.56 4.01
C ILE A 275 14.64 -21.39 5.27
N ASN A 276 15.23 -22.58 5.35
CA ASN A 276 15.08 -23.48 6.50
C ASN A 276 15.73 -22.85 7.75
N ASP A 277 15.06 -22.97 8.90
CA ASP A 277 15.51 -22.46 10.20
C ASP A 277 16.92 -22.95 10.56
N SER A 278 17.29 -24.17 10.16
CA SER A 278 18.64 -24.73 10.37
C SER A 278 19.75 -23.93 9.69
N PHE A 279 19.49 -23.31 8.53
CA PHE A 279 20.46 -22.46 7.85
C PHE A 279 20.62 -21.10 8.54
N LEU A 280 19.50 -20.55 9.05
CA LEU A 280 19.51 -19.31 9.83
C LEU A 280 20.27 -19.48 11.15
N GLU A 281 20.09 -20.62 11.83
CA GLU A 281 20.84 -20.95 13.05
C GLU A 281 22.35 -21.06 12.79
N TYR A 282 22.76 -21.68 11.67
CA TYR A 282 24.17 -21.77 11.29
C TYR A 282 24.78 -20.38 10.97
N ALA A 283 24.09 -19.58 10.15
CA ALA A 283 24.55 -18.22 9.82
C ALA A 283 24.67 -17.34 11.07
N PHE A 284 23.74 -17.49 12.02
CA PHE A 284 23.79 -16.81 13.30
C PHE A 284 24.96 -17.29 14.17
N ALA A 285 25.24 -18.59 14.20
CA ALA A 285 26.40 -19.13 14.91
C ALA A 285 27.73 -18.58 14.36
N MET A 286 27.86 -18.46 13.03
CA MET A 286 29.04 -17.84 12.39
C MET A 286 29.23 -16.35 12.76
N SER A 287 28.14 -15.59 12.88
CA SER A 287 28.25 -14.19 13.33
C SER A 287 28.75 -14.06 14.77
N LEU A 288 28.39 -15.00 15.65
CA LEU A 288 28.82 -14.99 17.05
C LEU A 288 30.29 -15.37 17.21
N THR A 289 30.84 -16.21 16.32
CA THR A 289 32.24 -16.64 16.38
C THR A 289 33.24 -15.55 15.96
N ASN A 290 32.80 -14.57 15.15
CA ASN A 290 33.62 -13.45 14.69
C ASN A 290 33.73 -12.28 15.70
N ASN A 291 33.07 -12.37 16.87
CA ASN A 291 33.11 -11.37 17.94
C ASN A 291 34.20 -11.64 19.01
N LYS A 292 35.33 -12.25 18.64
CA LYS A 292 36.52 -12.41 19.50
C LYS A 292 37.71 -11.64 18.97
#